data_AF-A0A2U1YMX5-F1
#
_entry.id   AF-A0A2U1YMX5-F1
#
_cell.length_a   1.000
_cell.length_b   1.000
_cell.length_c   1.000
_cell.angle_alpha   90.00
_cell.angle_beta   90.00
_cell.angle_gamma   90.00
#
_symmetry.space_group_name_H-M   'P 1'
#
loop_
_entity.id
_entity.type
_entity.pdbx_description
1 polymer ?
#
loop_
_entity_poly.entity_id
_entity_poly.type
_entity_poly.pdbx_seq_one_letter_code
_entity_poly.pdbx_strand_id
1 'polypeptide(L)'
;MMQEHAHSMTDIGPPLLLPGRKYRVNRRKAERNKRIAEMCREGAALPQLSECFGLTPTQIRNILRSQGLKPNKGAEQISESDAVIVAFHRARFAAPVIAEQIGLPQEAVRRTLKRFGLKPWPTNSKTCLTIPDPNILRDATITALHEIGAAPSVIAERVSLSRQRVRIILWNRGLKPNPEVEGSVRNDISVRDASILAMYAEGVSMPAIASDLGLTYQRVQQILTENGIAPRRRLRNRDAEIAAAFRSGSTVAGVAERFGVTADNARRILRRHGLKPDQKTKHDHARILKMAQAGMRAPQIGTELGINPRVVGAILHKNGVPQPRFKFDHARILGMAQAGRRAREIASALGISRASVGYVLRVLRTNGISTSRSGGAS
;
A
#
# COMPACT_ATOMS: atom_id res chain seq x y z
N MET A 1 -113.38 45.00 -46.99
CA MET A 1 -112.42 44.37 -47.92
C MET A 1 -111.32 43.78 -47.06
N MET A 2 -111.46 42.55 -46.54
CA MET A 2 -111.14 41.29 -47.22
C MET A 2 -109.89 41.38 -48.09
N GLN A 3 -108.77 40.83 -47.61
CA GLN A 3 -108.02 39.83 -48.36
C GLN A 3 -107.07 39.06 -47.46
N GLU A 4 -107.31 37.74 -47.44
CA GLU A 4 -106.48 36.67 -46.92
C GLU A 4 -105.15 36.60 -47.69
N HIS A 5 -104.05 36.22 -47.02
CA HIS A 5 -102.99 35.45 -47.65
C HIS A 5 -102.32 34.51 -46.63
N ALA A 6 -102.67 33.23 -46.75
CA ALA A 6 -101.82 32.10 -46.41
C ALA A 6 -100.63 31.99 -47.38
N HIS A 7 -99.57 31.26 -46.96
CA HIS A 7 -98.40 30.66 -47.67
C HIS A 7 -97.12 30.97 -46.86
N SER A 8 -96.15 30.08 -46.60
CA SER A 8 -95.97 28.66 -46.82
C SER A 8 -94.72 28.28 -46.03
N MET A 9 -94.79 27.24 -45.20
CA MET A 9 -93.59 26.50 -44.77
C MET A 9 -92.92 25.89 -46.00
N THR A 10 -91.59 25.95 -46.06
CA THR A 10 -90.62 24.85 -46.30
C THR A 10 -89.34 25.43 -46.90
N ASP A 11 -88.46 25.95 -46.05
CA ASP A 11 -87.08 26.28 -46.42
C ASP A 11 -86.19 25.11 -45.96
N ILE A 12 -86.19 24.04 -46.74
CA ILE A 12 -85.26 22.91 -46.55
C ILE A 12 -83.93 23.37 -47.15
N GLY A 13 -83.08 23.90 -46.27
CA GLY A 13 -81.71 24.31 -46.62
C GLY A 13 -80.92 23.18 -47.31
N PRO A 14 -79.98 23.52 -48.20
CA PRO A 14 -79.28 22.58 -49.04
C PRO A 14 -78.60 21.48 -48.18
N PRO A 15 -78.66 20.21 -48.63
CA PRO A 15 -78.10 19.09 -47.87
C PRO A 15 -76.61 19.34 -47.64
N LEU A 16 -76.24 19.43 -46.36
CA LEU A 16 -74.85 19.49 -45.90
C LEU A 16 -74.09 18.28 -46.48
N LEU A 17 -73.36 18.51 -47.56
CA LEU A 17 -72.39 17.57 -48.12
C LEU A 17 -71.35 17.28 -47.04
N LEU A 18 -71.58 16.20 -46.29
CA LEU A 18 -70.61 15.71 -45.32
C LEU A 18 -69.29 15.50 -46.06
N PRO A 19 -68.18 16.11 -45.61
CA PRO A 19 -66.91 16.02 -46.31
C PRO A 19 -66.52 14.55 -46.46
N GLY A 20 -66.49 14.08 -47.70
CA GLY A 20 -66.26 12.67 -48.03
C GLY A 20 -64.98 12.13 -47.39
N ARG A 21 -64.92 10.81 -47.17
CA ARG A 21 -63.81 10.09 -46.49
C ARG A 21 -62.40 10.57 -46.89
N LYS A 22 -62.19 11.00 -48.13
CA LYS A 22 -60.91 11.54 -48.63
C LYS A 22 -60.41 12.77 -47.85
N TYR A 23 -61.30 13.65 -47.39
CA TYR A 23 -60.93 14.85 -46.64
C TYR A 23 -60.40 14.51 -45.24
N ARG A 24 -60.99 13.52 -44.56
CA ARG A 24 -60.58 13.09 -43.21
C ARG A 24 -59.17 12.47 -43.18
N VAL A 25 -58.80 11.71 -44.22
CA VAL A 25 -57.48 11.07 -44.33
C VAL A 25 -56.37 12.14 -44.49
N ASN A 26 -56.65 13.19 -45.27
CA ASN A 26 -55.68 14.28 -45.50
C ASN A 26 -55.42 15.09 -44.22
N ARG A 27 -56.46 15.33 -43.40
CA ARG A 27 -56.30 16.05 -42.13
C ARG A 27 -55.38 15.31 -41.15
N ARG A 28 -55.57 14.00 -40.95
CA ARG A 28 -54.70 13.20 -40.07
C ARG A 28 -53.25 13.17 -40.55
N LYS A 29 -53.04 13.09 -41.87
CA LYS A 29 -51.69 13.13 -42.47
C LYS A 29 -51.02 14.49 -42.23
N ALA A 30 -51.76 15.59 -42.41
CA ALA A 30 -51.25 16.94 -42.16
C ALA A 30 -50.88 17.16 -40.68
N GLU A 31 -51.75 16.73 -39.76
CA GLU A 31 -51.50 16.82 -38.31
C GLU A 31 -50.28 15.99 -37.89
N ARG A 32 -50.13 14.76 -38.40
CA ARG A 32 -48.92 13.94 -38.17
C ARG A 32 -47.67 14.65 -38.69
N ASN A 33 -47.72 15.18 -39.91
CA ASN A 33 -46.58 15.87 -40.51
C ASN A 33 -46.20 17.15 -39.73
N LYS A 34 -47.18 17.85 -39.16
CA LYS A 34 -46.94 19.01 -38.29
C LYS A 34 -46.22 18.60 -37.00
N ARG A 35 -46.65 17.51 -36.35
CA ARG A 35 -46.00 16.97 -35.15
C ARG A 35 -44.56 16.52 -35.39
N ILE A 36 -44.29 15.87 -36.53
CA ILE A 36 -42.92 15.49 -36.94
C ILE A 36 -42.02 16.73 -37.03
N ALA A 37 -42.55 17.83 -37.56
CA ALA A 37 -41.81 19.07 -37.71
C ALA A 37 -41.54 19.78 -36.38
N GLU A 38 -42.52 19.79 -35.49
CA GLU A 38 -42.39 20.33 -34.12
C GLU A 38 -41.31 19.58 -33.34
N MET A 39 -41.36 18.24 -33.28
CA MET A 39 -40.32 17.44 -32.62
C MET A 39 -38.93 17.64 -33.25
N CYS A 40 -38.84 17.86 -34.57
CA CYS A 40 -37.56 18.16 -35.21
C CYS A 40 -37.00 19.52 -34.79
N ARG A 41 -37.85 20.55 -34.59
CA ARG A 41 -37.42 21.86 -34.08
C ARG A 41 -36.99 21.79 -32.62
N GLU A 42 -37.60 20.89 -31.84
CA GLU A 42 -37.19 20.55 -30.47
C GLU A 42 -35.88 19.74 -30.39
N GLY A 43 -35.30 19.36 -31.54
CA GLY A 43 -34.00 18.70 -31.61
C GLY A 43 -34.05 17.18 -31.73
N ALA A 44 -35.23 16.57 -31.89
CA ALA A 44 -35.35 15.12 -32.07
C ALA A 44 -34.58 14.62 -33.30
N ALA A 45 -33.85 13.51 -33.13
CA ALA A 45 -33.06 12.91 -34.20
C ALA A 45 -33.94 12.05 -35.14
N LEU A 46 -33.50 11.87 -36.38
CA LEU A 46 -34.22 11.04 -37.37
C LEU A 46 -34.59 9.63 -36.89
N PRO A 47 -33.74 8.88 -36.15
CA PRO A 47 -34.11 7.56 -35.63
C PRO A 47 -35.28 7.62 -34.64
N GLN A 48 -35.26 8.60 -33.72
CA GLN A 48 -36.35 8.81 -32.74
C GLN A 48 -37.66 9.14 -33.45
N LEU A 49 -37.63 10.02 -34.45
CA LEU A 49 -38.81 10.33 -35.26
C LEU A 49 -39.30 9.11 -36.04
N SER A 50 -38.40 8.25 -36.52
CA SER A 50 -38.75 7.01 -37.25
C SER A 50 -39.51 6.04 -36.36
N GLU A 51 -39.01 5.84 -35.14
CA GLU A 51 -39.62 5.00 -34.12
C GLU A 51 -40.97 5.55 -33.65
N CYS A 52 -41.04 6.84 -33.29
CA CYS A 52 -42.26 7.45 -32.76
C CYS A 52 -43.43 7.45 -33.75
N PHE A 53 -43.16 7.59 -35.05
CA PHE A 53 -44.21 7.77 -36.06
C PHE A 53 -44.41 6.53 -36.96
N GLY A 54 -43.61 5.47 -36.81
CA GLY A 54 -43.67 4.27 -37.64
C GLY A 54 -43.42 4.56 -39.13
N LEU A 55 -42.59 5.56 -39.43
CA LEU A 55 -42.25 5.98 -40.79
C LEU A 55 -40.77 5.70 -41.07
N THR A 56 -40.45 5.40 -42.32
CA THR A 56 -39.03 5.20 -42.68
C THR A 56 -38.27 6.53 -42.60
N PRO A 57 -36.95 6.52 -42.30
CA PRO A 57 -36.16 7.75 -42.22
C PRO A 57 -36.20 8.60 -43.50
N THR A 58 -36.34 7.95 -44.66
CA THR A 58 -36.49 8.62 -45.96
C THR A 58 -37.83 9.35 -46.07
N GLN A 59 -38.93 8.76 -45.60
CA GLN A 59 -40.24 9.41 -45.58
C GLN A 59 -40.23 10.66 -44.68
N ILE A 60 -39.61 10.56 -43.50
CA ILE A 60 -39.47 11.69 -42.57
C ILE A 60 -38.62 12.80 -43.20
N ARG A 61 -37.50 12.47 -43.85
CA ARG A 61 -36.69 13.46 -44.58
C ARG A 61 -37.50 14.19 -45.65
N ASN A 62 -38.34 13.48 -46.40
CA ASN A 62 -39.17 14.09 -47.44
C ASN A 62 -40.24 15.02 -46.84
N ILE A 63 -40.86 14.62 -45.73
CA ILE A 63 -41.83 15.45 -44.99
C ILE A 63 -41.16 16.74 -44.49
N LEU A 64 -39.98 16.62 -43.86
CA LEU A 64 -39.24 17.78 -43.35
C LEU A 64 -38.80 18.71 -44.49
N ARG A 65 -38.29 18.16 -45.61
CA ARG A 65 -37.94 18.93 -46.81
C ARG A 65 -39.13 19.67 -47.40
N SER A 66 -40.32 19.04 -47.48
CA SER A 66 -41.53 19.71 -47.97
C SER A 66 -41.97 20.89 -47.11
N GLN A 67 -41.48 20.96 -45.87
CA GLN A 67 -41.73 22.06 -44.94
C GLN A 67 -40.54 23.02 -44.79
N GLY A 68 -39.53 22.91 -45.67
CA GLY A 68 -38.32 23.76 -45.62
C GLY A 68 -37.38 23.46 -44.45
N LEU A 69 -37.60 22.38 -43.70
CA LEU A 69 -36.74 21.98 -42.60
C LEU A 69 -35.63 21.07 -43.09
N LYS A 70 -34.39 21.38 -42.69
CA LYS A 70 -33.27 20.45 -42.83
C LYS A 70 -33.35 19.48 -41.66
N PRO A 71 -33.45 18.16 -41.90
CA PRO A 71 -33.45 17.20 -40.81
C PRO A 71 -32.18 17.40 -39.99
N ASN A 72 -32.35 17.47 -38.67
CA ASN A 72 -31.21 17.35 -37.78
C ASN A 72 -30.60 15.98 -38.09
N LYS A 73 -29.43 15.97 -38.76
CA LYS A 73 -28.50 14.86 -38.56
C LYS A 73 -28.33 14.90 -37.06
N GLY A 74 -28.83 13.88 -36.34
CA GLY A 74 -28.86 13.92 -34.88
C GLY A 74 -27.49 14.32 -34.33
N ALA A 75 -27.40 14.63 -33.04
CA ALA A 75 -26.10 14.53 -32.37
C ALA A 75 -25.59 13.10 -32.64
N GLU A 76 -24.84 12.96 -33.73
CA GLU A 76 -24.35 11.71 -34.27
C GLU A 76 -23.45 11.25 -33.15
N GLN A 77 -23.84 10.16 -32.47
CA GLN A 77 -23.05 9.62 -31.37
C GLN A 77 -21.61 9.58 -31.87
N ILE A 78 -20.77 10.42 -31.29
CA ILE A 78 -19.38 10.52 -31.68
C ILE A 78 -18.82 9.15 -31.31
N SER A 79 -18.58 8.32 -32.31
CA SER A 79 -18.01 7.01 -32.06
C SER A 79 -16.66 7.21 -31.37
N GLU A 80 -16.24 6.26 -30.53
CA GLU A 80 -14.92 6.33 -29.89
C GLU A 80 -13.81 6.54 -30.93
N SER A 81 -13.93 5.88 -32.09
CA SER A 81 -13.03 6.04 -33.23
C SER A 81 -13.00 7.48 -33.77
N ASP A 82 -14.14 8.16 -33.83
CA ASP A 82 -14.23 9.54 -34.32
C ASP A 82 -13.54 10.54 -33.39
N ALA A 83 -13.72 10.38 -32.08
CA ALA A 83 -13.04 11.22 -31.09
C ALA A 83 -11.52 11.02 -31.13
N VAL A 84 -11.07 9.78 -31.29
CA VAL A 84 -9.64 9.46 -31.45
C VAL A 84 -9.08 10.07 -32.74
N ILE A 85 -9.81 10.01 -33.86
CA ILE A 85 -9.43 10.67 -35.13
C ILE A 85 -9.27 12.18 -34.95
N VAL A 86 -10.23 12.84 -34.29
CA VAL A 86 -10.19 14.29 -34.04
C VAL A 86 -9.02 14.66 -33.13
N ALA A 87 -8.75 13.89 -32.08
CA ALA A 87 -7.64 14.13 -31.17
C ALA A 87 -6.29 13.98 -31.86
N PHE A 88 -6.09 12.95 -32.70
CA PHE A 88 -4.87 12.81 -33.47
C PHE A 88 -4.69 13.98 -34.47
N HIS A 89 -5.75 14.45 -35.11
CA HIS A 89 -5.66 15.61 -36.00
C HIS A 89 -5.27 16.90 -35.25
N ARG A 90 -5.82 17.12 -34.06
CA ARG A 90 -5.44 18.24 -33.17
C ARG A 90 -3.97 18.15 -32.74
N ALA A 91 -3.45 16.94 -32.56
CA ALA A 91 -2.03 16.67 -32.32
C ALA A 91 -1.15 16.79 -33.59
N ARG A 92 -1.70 17.31 -34.69
CA ARG A 92 -1.03 17.56 -35.98
C ARG A 92 -0.58 16.30 -36.74
N PHE A 93 -1.26 15.18 -36.54
CA PHE A 93 -1.02 13.98 -37.35
C PHE A 93 -1.74 14.06 -38.70
N ALA A 94 -1.07 13.56 -39.74
CA ALA A 94 -1.63 13.48 -41.08
C ALA A 94 -2.61 12.30 -41.21
N ALA A 95 -3.61 12.43 -42.09
CA ALA A 95 -4.64 11.40 -42.29
C ALA A 95 -4.10 9.96 -42.57
N PRO A 96 -3.00 9.74 -43.32
CA PRO A 96 -2.43 8.41 -43.50
C PRO A 96 -1.95 7.77 -42.18
N VAL A 97 -1.30 8.56 -41.32
CA VAL A 97 -0.76 8.08 -40.02
C VAL A 97 -1.90 7.72 -39.07
N ILE A 98 -2.95 8.55 -39.03
CA ILE A 98 -4.16 8.27 -38.23
C ILE A 98 -4.83 6.97 -38.71
N ALA A 99 -4.90 6.77 -40.03
CA ALA A 99 -5.51 5.61 -40.66
C ALA A 99 -4.77 4.31 -40.29
N GLU A 100 -3.45 4.31 -40.41
CA GLU A 100 -2.60 3.18 -40.01
C GLU A 100 -2.75 2.85 -38.51
N GLN A 101 -2.71 3.87 -37.65
CA GLN A 101 -2.75 3.68 -36.20
C GLN A 101 -4.08 3.11 -35.69
N ILE A 102 -5.20 3.49 -36.29
CA ILE A 102 -6.54 3.05 -35.87
C ILE A 102 -6.97 1.79 -36.64
N GLY A 103 -6.28 1.43 -37.73
CA GLY A 103 -6.68 0.33 -38.62
C GLY A 103 -7.89 0.67 -39.48
N LEU A 104 -8.04 1.93 -39.89
CA LEU A 104 -9.14 2.40 -40.74
C LEU A 104 -8.62 2.84 -42.12
N PRO A 105 -9.41 2.73 -43.20
CA PRO A 105 -9.00 3.27 -44.49
C PRO A 105 -8.87 4.79 -44.44
N GLN A 106 -7.86 5.35 -45.12
CA GLN A 106 -7.57 6.79 -45.12
C GLN A 106 -8.79 7.66 -45.50
N GLU A 107 -9.63 7.19 -46.41
CA GLU A 107 -10.84 7.88 -46.82
C GLU A 107 -11.94 7.89 -45.74
N ALA A 108 -11.96 6.92 -44.82
CA ALA A 108 -12.83 7.00 -43.64
C ALA A 108 -12.37 8.12 -42.70
N VAL A 109 -11.06 8.20 -42.42
CA VAL A 109 -10.48 9.27 -41.60
C VAL A 109 -10.77 10.65 -42.21
N ARG A 110 -10.55 10.84 -43.51
CA ARG A 110 -10.86 12.10 -44.21
C ARG A 110 -12.34 12.47 -44.14
N ARG A 111 -13.24 11.49 -44.33
CA ARG A 111 -14.69 11.70 -44.20
C ARG A 111 -15.07 12.11 -42.79
N THR A 112 -14.52 11.46 -41.77
CA THR A 112 -14.72 11.84 -40.36
C THR A 112 -14.23 13.26 -40.12
N LEU A 113 -13.00 13.61 -40.49
CA LEU A 113 -12.47 14.97 -40.30
C LEU A 113 -13.35 16.03 -41.00
N LYS A 114 -13.76 15.79 -42.25
CA LYS A 114 -14.64 16.69 -43.00
C LYS A 114 -16.01 16.82 -42.33
N ARG A 115 -16.54 15.74 -41.76
CA ARG A 115 -17.79 15.74 -40.99
C ARG A 115 -17.69 16.63 -39.74
N PHE A 116 -16.54 16.67 -39.08
CA PHE A 116 -16.26 17.58 -37.95
C PHE A 116 -15.77 18.97 -38.38
N GLY A 117 -15.83 19.32 -39.67
CA GLY A 117 -15.39 20.62 -40.17
C GLY A 117 -13.88 20.84 -40.17
N LEU A 118 -13.09 19.78 -39.98
CA LEU A 118 -11.63 19.83 -39.98
C LEU A 118 -11.08 19.59 -41.39
N LYS A 119 -10.20 20.48 -41.87
CA LYS A 119 -9.49 20.29 -43.13
C LYS A 119 -8.34 19.29 -42.92
N PRO A 120 -8.27 18.17 -43.66
CA PRO A 120 -7.16 17.24 -43.54
C PRO A 120 -5.86 17.90 -43.98
N TRP A 121 -4.78 17.60 -43.27
CA TRP A 121 -3.44 18.10 -43.61
C TRP A 121 -2.96 17.52 -44.95
N PRO A 122 -2.25 18.30 -45.78
CA PRO A 122 -1.70 17.79 -47.04
C PRO A 122 -0.62 16.75 -46.78
N THR A 123 -0.65 15.65 -47.54
CA THR A 123 0.30 14.52 -47.39
C THR A 123 1.77 14.95 -47.56
N ASN A 124 2.02 16.00 -48.36
CA ASN A 124 3.37 16.48 -48.70
C ASN A 124 3.81 17.70 -47.85
N SER A 125 3.08 18.05 -46.79
CA SER A 125 3.51 19.18 -45.95
C SER A 125 4.74 18.76 -45.14
N LYS A 126 5.87 19.46 -45.31
CA LYS A 126 7.12 19.25 -44.55
C LYS A 126 6.94 19.36 -43.02
N THR A 127 5.78 19.85 -42.57
CA THR A 127 5.37 20.03 -41.18
C THR A 127 4.63 18.83 -40.57
N CYS A 128 4.33 17.79 -41.35
CA CYS A 128 3.72 16.57 -40.82
C CYS A 128 4.78 15.72 -40.11
N LEU A 129 4.56 15.37 -38.84
CA LEU A 129 5.39 14.37 -38.15
C LEU A 129 5.21 13.02 -38.85
N THR A 130 6.23 12.57 -39.58
CA THR A 130 6.19 11.34 -40.38
C THR A 130 6.22 10.07 -39.53
N ILE A 131 6.79 10.13 -38.32
CA ILE A 131 6.74 9.06 -37.33
C ILE A 131 6.52 9.69 -35.96
N PRO A 132 5.32 9.57 -35.37
CA PRO A 132 5.04 10.06 -34.03
C PRO A 132 5.89 9.33 -32.98
N ASP A 133 6.32 10.02 -31.93
CA ASP A 133 6.71 9.35 -30.69
C ASP A 133 5.48 8.57 -30.18
N PRO A 134 5.59 7.25 -29.92
CA PRO A 134 4.48 6.42 -29.45
C PRO A 134 3.85 6.94 -28.15
N ASN A 135 4.59 7.68 -27.32
CA ASN A 135 4.06 8.30 -26.11
C ASN A 135 3.10 9.46 -26.42
N ILE A 136 3.38 10.26 -27.45
CA ILE A 136 2.51 11.36 -27.86
C ILE A 136 1.18 10.81 -28.37
N LEU A 137 1.23 9.73 -29.15
CA LEU A 137 0.02 9.04 -29.62
C LEU A 137 -0.80 8.51 -28.45
N ARG A 138 -0.13 7.89 -27.48
CA ARG A 138 -0.76 7.33 -26.29
C ARG A 138 -1.46 8.40 -25.46
N ASP A 139 -0.80 9.53 -25.20
CA ASP A 139 -1.35 10.65 -24.45
C ASP A 139 -2.55 11.31 -25.16
N ALA A 140 -2.49 11.40 -26.50
CA ALA A 140 -3.59 11.92 -27.31
C ALA A 140 -4.83 11.01 -27.19
N THR A 141 -4.65 9.70 -27.25
CA THR A 141 -5.74 8.72 -27.06
C THR A 141 -6.34 8.82 -25.66
N ILE A 142 -5.51 8.95 -24.61
CA ILE A 142 -5.97 9.12 -23.22
C ILE A 142 -6.84 10.39 -23.10
N THR A 143 -6.40 11.48 -23.71
CA THR A 143 -7.13 12.76 -23.69
C THR A 143 -8.47 12.64 -24.42
N ALA A 144 -8.47 12.01 -25.60
CA ALA A 144 -9.67 11.80 -26.41
C ALA A 144 -10.74 11.00 -25.66
N LEU A 145 -10.35 9.87 -25.07
CA LEU A 145 -11.28 9.02 -24.32
C LEU A 145 -11.87 9.75 -23.10
N HIS A 146 -11.07 10.58 -22.44
CA HIS A 146 -11.54 11.41 -21.33
C HIS A 146 -12.54 12.48 -21.76
N GLU A 147 -12.33 13.14 -22.92
CA GLU A 147 -13.28 14.13 -23.46
C GLU A 147 -14.67 13.52 -23.77
N ILE A 148 -14.73 12.23 -24.09
CA ILE A 148 -15.98 11.47 -24.28
C ILE A 148 -16.63 11.08 -22.93
N GLY A 149 -15.94 11.32 -21.82
CA GLY A 149 -16.41 10.99 -20.47
C GLY A 149 -16.02 9.58 -19.99
N ALA A 150 -15.10 8.89 -20.67
CA ALA A 150 -14.63 7.59 -20.21
C ALA A 150 -13.93 7.70 -18.84
N ALA A 151 -14.21 6.74 -17.96
CA ALA A 151 -13.57 6.69 -16.65
C ALA A 151 -12.08 6.36 -16.77
N PRO A 152 -11.21 6.88 -15.87
CA PRO A 152 -9.77 6.58 -15.89
C PRO A 152 -9.43 5.08 -15.86
N SER A 153 -10.29 4.24 -15.25
CA SER A 153 -10.18 2.78 -15.26
C SER A 153 -10.32 2.18 -16.66
N VAL A 154 -11.35 2.57 -17.40
CA VAL A 154 -11.60 2.12 -18.78
C VAL A 154 -10.48 2.59 -19.71
N ILE A 155 -10.02 3.83 -19.54
CA ILE A 155 -8.89 4.38 -20.30
C ILE A 155 -7.62 3.57 -20.03
N ALA A 156 -7.35 3.22 -18.76
CA ALA A 156 -6.18 2.46 -18.36
C ALA A 156 -6.15 1.05 -18.97
N GLU A 157 -7.29 0.36 -18.97
CA GLU A 157 -7.43 -0.95 -19.60
C GLU A 157 -7.22 -0.86 -21.12
N ARG A 158 -7.83 0.12 -21.77
CA ARG A 158 -7.75 0.28 -23.24
C ARG A 158 -6.35 0.60 -23.73
N VAL A 159 -5.58 1.36 -22.95
CA VAL A 159 -4.25 1.86 -23.31
C VAL A 159 -3.13 1.01 -22.68
N SER A 160 -3.49 -0.05 -21.94
CA SER A 160 -2.56 -0.94 -21.22
C SER A 160 -1.61 -0.19 -20.29
N LEU A 161 -2.13 0.79 -19.54
CA LEU A 161 -1.39 1.56 -18.54
C LEU A 161 -1.97 1.38 -17.16
N SER A 162 -1.19 1.70 -16.12
CA SER A 162 -1.75 1.78 -14.77
C SER A 162 -2.71 2.97 -14.64
N ARG A 163 -3.76 2.81 -13.85
CA ARG A 163 -4.72 3.89 -13.52
C ARG A 163 -4.02 5.16 -13.03
N GLN A 164 -3.00 5.00 -12.19
CA GLN A 164 -2.23 6.13 -11.67
C GLN A 164 -1.49 6.87 -12.79
N ARG A 165 -0.94 6.15 -13.77
CA ARG A 165 -0.26 6.78 -14.90
C ARG A 165 -1.23 7.58 -15.78
N VAL A 166 -2.42 7.05 -16.04
CA VAL A 166 -3.49 7.77 -16.76
C VAL A 166 -3.87 9.06 -16.02
N ARG A 167 -4.04 9.01 -14.68
CA ARG A 167 -4.33 10.21 -13.88
C ARG A 167 -3.22 11.26 -13.96
N ILE A 168 -1.96 10.84 -13.89
CA ILE A 168 -0.81 11.75 -14.03
C ILE A 168 -0.81 12.41 -15.42
N ILE A 169 -1.08 11.65 -16.49
CA ILE A 169 -1.12 12.18 -17.86
C ILE A 169 -2.24 13.21 -18.00
N LEU A 170 -3.46 12.89 -17.52
CA LEU A 170 -4.59 13.82 -17.54
C LEU A 170 -4.28 15.10 -16.73
N TRP A 171 -3.69 14.95 -15.54
CA TRP A 171 -3.30 16.08 -14.68
C TRP A 171 -2.27 16.99 -15.36
N ASN A 172 -1.23 16.41 -15.98
CA ASN A 172 -0.21 17.17 -16.70
C ASN A 172 -0.77 17.91 -17.92
N ARG A 173 -1.94 17.50 -18.43
CA ARG A 173 -2.67 18.18 -19.50
C ARG A 173 -3.74 19.16 -18.98
N GLY A 174 -3.81 19.38 -17.66
CA GLY A 174 -4.78 20.28 -17.04
C GLY A 174 -6.21 19.73 -16.99
N LEU A 175 -6.40 18.45 -17.27
CA LEU A 175 -7.69 17.79 -17.21
C LEU A 175 -7.89 17.17 -15.83
N LYS A 176 -8.97 17.58 -15.14
CA LYS A 176 -9.37 16.95 -13.88
C LYS A 176 -10.03 15.60 -14.24
N PRO A 177 -9.47 14.46 -13.81
CA PRO A 177 -10.08 13.17 -14.08
C PRO A 177 -11.48 13.15 -13.46
N ASN A 178 -12.48 12.77 -14.24
CA ASN A 178 -13.84 12.56 -13.73
C ASN A 178 -13.78 11.68 -12.47
N PRO A 179 -14.48 12.03 -11.38
CA PRO A 179 -14.60 11.15 -10.24
C PRO A 179 -15.16 9.83 -10.77
N GLU A 180 -14.42 8.73 -10.55
CA GLU A 180 -14.94 7.40 -10.87
C GLU A 180 -16.33 7.28 -10.24
N VAL A 181 -17.25 6.59 -10.90
CA VAL A 181 -18.58 6.32 -10.32
C VAL A 181 -18.33 5.56 -9.01
N GLU A 182 -18.33 6.29 -7.90
CA GLU A 182 -17.77 5.93 -6.58
C GLU A 182 -18.55 4.81 -5.86
N GLY A 183 -19.49 4.16 -6.54
CA GLY A 183 -20.51 3.31 -5.93
C GLY A 183 -20.09 1.89 -5.58
N SER A 184 -19.06 1.31 -6.21
CA SER A 184 -18.79 -0.13 -6.03
C SER A 184 -17.70 -0.45 -5.01
N VAL A 185 -16.64 0.36 -4.91
CA VAL A 185 -15.47 0.03 -4.06
C VAL A 185 -15.62 0.55 -2.62
N ARG A 186 -16.46 1.58 -2.37
CA ARG A 186 -16.57 2.20 -1.05
C ARG A 186 -17.25 1.34 0.01
N ASN A 187 -18.20 0.48 -0.38
CA ASN A 187 -18.93 -0.35 0.60
C ASN A 187 -18.02 -1.41 1.25
N ASP A 188 -17.12 -2.02 0.49
CA ASP A 188 -16.18 -3.02 1.03
C ASP A 188 -15.12 -2.39 1.95
N ILE A 189 -14.74 -1.14 1.70
CA ILE A 189 -13.80 -0.39 2.55
C ILE A 189 -14.43 -0.14 3.92
N SER A 190 -15.73 0.17 3.98
CA SER A 190 -16.41 0.47 5.24
C SER A 190 -16.50 -0.76 6.16
N VAL A 191 -16.78 -1.95 5.62
CA VAL A 191 -16.89 -3.18 6.43
C VAL A 191 -15.52 -3.59 6.97
N ARG A 192 -14.48 -3.55 6.13
CA ARG A 192 -13.12 -3.89 6.54
C ARG A 192 -12.58 -2.92 7.59
N ASP A 193 -12.81 -1.62 7.40
CA ASP A 193 -12.32 -0.60 8.33
C ASP A 193 -13.03 -0.72 9.70
N ALA A 194 -14.32 -1.11 9.73
CA ALA A 194 -15.01 -1.46 10.97
C ALA A 194 -14.38 -2.65 11.72
N SER A 195 -14.00 -3.72 11.00
CA SER A 195 -13.30 -4.86 11.60
C SER A 195 -11.94 -4.49 12.20
N ILE A 196 -11.20 -3.59 11.54
CA ILE A 196 -9.92 -3.06 12.05
C ILE A 196 -10.13 -2.33 13.38
N LEU A 197 -11.16 -1.49 13.46
CA LEU A 197 -11.49 -0.72 14.68
C LEU A 197 -11.88 -1.66 15.83
N ALA A 198 -12.69 -2.68 15.56
CA ALA A 198 -13.11 -3.67 16.54
C ALA A 198 -11.92 -4.47 17.11
N MET A 199 -11.10 -5.08 16.25
CA MET A 199 -9.90 -5.83 16.67
C MET A 199 -8.93 -4.94 17.47
N TYR A 200 -8.81 -3.67 17.09
CA TYR A 200 -7.95 -2.73 17.82
C TYR A 200 -8.49 -2.36 19.20
N ALA A 201 -9.81 -2.18 19.33
CA ALA A 201 -10.48 -1.92 20.60
C ALA A 201 -10.28 -3.09 21.58
N GLU A 202 -10.36 -4.33 21.08
CA GLU A 202 -10.05 -5.56 21.81
C GLU A 202 -8.57 -5.68 22.23
N GLY A 203 -7.70 -4.82 21.71
CA GLY A 203 -6.29 -4.75 22.08
C GLY A 203 -5.36 -5.60 21.21
N VAL A 204 -5.87 -6.13 20.10
CA VAL A 204 -5.03 -6.78 19.09
C VAL A 204 -4.03 -5.76 18.54
N SER A 205 -2.77 -6.17 18.41
CA SER A 205 -1.72 -5.25 17.95
C SER A 205 -1.86 -4.95 16.46
N MET A 206 -1.62 -3.71 16.03
CA MET A 206 -1.72 -3.31 14.61
C MET A 206 -0.94 -4.23 13.64
N PRO A 207 0.27 -4.75 13.97
CA PRO A 207 0.93 -5.74 13.10
C PRO A 207 0.17 -7.05 12.93
N ALA A 208 -0.53 -7.52 13.97
CA ALA A 208 -1.36 -8.72 13.89
C ALA A 208 -2.61 -8.46 13.04
N ILE A 209 -3.30 -7.34 13.29
CA ILE A 209 -4.44 -6.90 12.46
C ILE A 209 -4.04 -6.80 10.98
N ALA A 210 -2.86 -6.23 10.72
CA ALA A 210 -2.33 -6.10 9.36
C ALA A 210 -2.09 -7.48 8.71
N SER A 211 -1.52 -8.43 9.45
CA SER A 211 -1.29 -9.80 8.99
C SER A 211 -2.61 -10.54 8.71
N ASP A 212 -3.58 -10.44 9.61
CA ASP A 212 -4.85 -11.18 9.52
C ASP A 212 -5.72 -10.69 8.35
N LEU A 213 -5.68 -9.40 8.05
CA LEU A 213 -6.50 -8.77 7.00
C LEU A 213 -5.77 -8.57 5.67
N GLY A 214 -4.52 -9.05 5.55
CA GLY A 214 -3.71 -8.86 4.33
C GLY A 214 -3.41 -7.39 4.02
N LEU A 215 -3.23 -6.56 5.05
CA LEU A 215 -2.96 -5.13 4.93
C LEU A 215 -1.52 -4.78 5.31
N THR A 216 -1.08 -3.60 4.91
CA THR A 216 0.16 -3.03 5.44
C THR A 216 -0.10 -2.40 6.81
N TYR A 217 0.91 -2.44 7.68
CA TYR A 217 0.88 -1.75 8.98
C TYR A 217 0.51 -0.27 8.86
N GLN A 218 1.04 0.41 7.84
CA GLN A 218 0.77 1.83 7.56
C GLN A 218 -0.70 2.07 7.23
N ARG A 219 -1.34 1.17 6.48
CA ARG A 219 -2.76 1.31 6.16
C ARG A 219 -3.63 1.17 7.40
N VAL A 220 -3.33 0.21 8.27
CA VAL A 220 -4.01 0.06 9.56
C VAL A 220 -3.84 1.32 10.41
N GLN A 221 -2.61 1.85 10.51
CA GLN A 221 -2.35 3.10 11.23
C GLN A 221 -3.13 4.28 10.66
N GLN A 222 -3.18 4.42 9.33
CA GLN A 222 -3.91 5.47 8.64
C GLN A 222 -5.40 5.39 8.96
N ILE A 223 -6.01 4.20 8.85
CA ILE A 223 -7.43 3.98 9.14
C ILE A 223 -7.75 4.37 10.59
N LEU A 224 -6.92 3.96 11.55
CA LEU A 224 -7.09 4.35 12.95
C LEU A 224 -7.03 5.88 13.12
N THR A 225 -6.07 6.53 12.46
CA THR A 225 -5.87 7.99 12.55
C THR A 225 -7.03 8.76 11.90
N GLU A 226 -7.52 8.30 10.74
CA GLU A 226 -8.68 8.86 10.03
C GLU A 226 -9.96 8.78 10.88
N ASN A 227 -10.06 7.76 11.76
CA ASN A 227 -11.16 7.59 12.71
C ASN A 227 -10.89 8.22 14.09
N GLY A 228 -9.87 9.07 14.22
CA GLY A 228 -9.55 9.77 15.47
C GLY A 228 -8.96 8.90 16.58
N ILE A 229 -8.60 7.64 16.29
CA ILE A 229 -7.95 6.74 17.24
C ILE A 229 -6.44 6.92 17.14
N ALA A 230 -5.86 7.61 18.12
CA ALA A 230 -4.42 7.70 18.23
C ALA A 230 -3.81 6.31 18.48
N PRO A 231 -2.83 5.86 17.68
CA PRO A 231 -2.18 4.57 17.91
C PRO A 231 -1.59 4.48 19.32
N ARG A 232 -2.02 3.47 20.09
CA ARG A 232 -1.44 3.04 21.37
C ARG A 232 0.08 3.03 21.23
N ARG A 233 0.71 4.02 21.87
CA ARG A 233 2.17 4.06 22.01
C ARG A 233 2.57 2.89 22.91
N ARG A 234 2.93 1.78 22.27
CA ARG A 234 3.12 0.43 22.84
C ARG A 234 4.14 0.31 23.99
N LEU A 235 4.76 1.40 24.47
CA LEU A 235 5.98 1.31 25.26
C LEU A 235 6.09 2.25 26.46
N ARG A 236 5.24 3.27 26.66
CA ARG A 236 5.51 4.24 27.76
C ARG A 236 5.37 3.63 29.16
N ASN A 237 4.34 2.81 29.40
CA ASN A 237 4.13 2.23 30.73
C ASN A 237 5.14 1.13 31.04
N ARG A 238 5.38 0.22 30.09
CA ARG A 238 6.40 -0.84 30.26
C ARG A 238 7.81 -0.26 30.41
N ASP A 239 8.15 0.77 29.64
CA ASP A 239 9.46 1.43 29.74
C ASP A 239 9.63 2.09 31.12
N ALA A 240 8.55 2.67 31.68
CA ALA A 240 8.55 3.24 33.03
C ALA A 240 8.72 2.17 34.13
N GLU A 241 8.08 1.01 34.00
CA GLU A 241 8.24 -0.13 34.91
C GLU A 241 9.66 -0.72 34.85
N ILE A 242 10.22 -0.85 33.64
CA ILE A 242 11.62 -1.25 33.40
C ILE A 242 12.57 -0.28 34.10
N ALA A 243 12.32 1.03 34.00
CA ALA A 243 13.11 2.05 34.66
C ALA A 243 12.97 2.00 36.20
N ALA A 244 11.76 1.76 36.72
CA ALA A 244 11.52 1.63 38.15
C ALA A 244 12.24 0.41 38.75
N ALA A 245 12.17 -0.76 38.09
CA ALA A 245 12.87 -1.97 38.50
C ALA A 245 14.40 -1.79 38.54
N PHE A 246 14.96 -1.03 37.59
CA PHE A 246 16.39 -0.70 37.61
C PHE A 246 16.75 0.24 38.77
N ARG A 247 15.91 1.25 39.08
CA ARG A 247 16.13 2.15 40.23
C ARG A 247 16.07 1.41 41.56
N SER A 248 15.30 0.33 41.68
CA SER A 248 15.29 -0.54 42.86
C SER A 248 16.52 -1.45 42.97
N GLY A 249 17.52 -1.30 42.08
CA GLY A 249 18.80 -2.01 42.16
C GLY A 249 18.88 -3.30 41.34
N SER A 250 17.87 -3.63 40.54
CA SER A 250 17.96 -4.77 39.62
C SER A 250 19.02 -4.52 38.54
N THR A 251 19.79 -5.55 38.20
CA THR A 251 20.77 -5.47 37.11
C THR A 251 20.07 -5.36 35.75
N VAL A 252 20.76 -4.81 34.74
CA VAL A 252 20.21 -4.73 33.37
C VAL A 252 19.80 -6.10 32.85
N ALA A 253 20.57 -7.15 33.17
CA ALA A 253 20.25 -8.53 32.79
C ALA A 253 18.97 -9.03 33.48
N GLY A 254 18.83 -8.81 34.81
CA GLY A 254 17.63 -9.21 35.53
C GLY A 254 16.38 -8.46 35.09
N VAL A 255 16.50 -7.17 34.75
CA VAL A 255 15.41 -6.39 34.15
C VAL A 255 15.07 -6.92 32.75
N ALA A 256 16.06 -7.26 31.94
CA ALA A 256 15.85 -7.80 30.61
C ALA A 256 15.07 -9.13 30.63
N GLU A 257 15.47 -10.04 31.53
CA GLU A 257 14.82 -11.32 31.76
C GLU A 257 13.38 -11.14 32.27
N ARG A 258 13.19 -10.33 33.33
CA ARG A 258 11.87 -10.09 33.93
C ARG A 258 10.83 -9.56 32.96
N PHE A 259 11.23 -8.70 32.02
CA PHE A 259 10.31 -8.05 31.07
C PHE A 259 10.32 -8.67 29.67
N GLY A 260 11.03 -9.78 29.47
CA GLY A 260 11.12 -10.45 28.17
C GLY A 260 11.70 -9.55 27.07
N VAL A 261 12.72 -8.76 27.38
CA VAL A 261 13.41 -7.87 26.43
C VAL A 261 14.88 -8.23 26.32
N THR A 262 15.51 -7.88 25.21
CA THR A 262 16.97 -8.02 25.10
C THR A 262 17.66 -7.02 26.04
N ALA A 263 18.84 -7.39 26.56
CA ALA A 263 19.63 -6.51 27.43
C ALA A 263 19.94 -5.17 26.75
N ASP A 264 20.17 -5.16 25.44
CA ASP A 264 20.41 -3.94 24.69
C ASP A 264 19.18 -3.02 24.62
N ASN A 265 17.99 -3.60 24.42
CA ASN A 265 16.75 -2.84 24.43
C ASN A 265 16.47 -2.27 25.84
N ALA A 266 16.74 -3.05 26.90
CA ALA A 266 16.68 -2.55 28.27
C ALA A 266 17.63 -1.37 28.48
N ARG A 267 18.89 -1.44 28.05
CA ARG A 267 19.84 -0.30 28.13
C ARG A 267 19.30 0.93 27.40
N ARG A 268 18.77 0.76 26.19
CA ARG A 268 18.21 1.85 25.39
C ARG A 268 17.03 2.52 26.10
N ILE A 269 16.13 1.73 26.67
CA ILE A 269 15.00 2.22 27.47
C ILE A 269 15.50 3.01 28.67
N LEU A 270 16.44 2.44 29.44
CA LEU A 270 17.04 3.09 30.60
C LEU A 270 17.70 4.44 30.25
N ARG A 271 18.44 4.51 29.14
CA ARG A 271 19.04 5.77 28.65
C ARG A 271 17.99 6.83 28.30
N ARG A 272 16.86 6.46 27.68
CA ARG A 272 15.76 7.41 27.42
C ARG A 272 15.14 7.97 28.70
N HIS A 273 15.16 7.19 29.78
CA HIS A 273 14.75 7.62 31.12
C HIS A 273 15.86 8.31 31.92
N GLY A 274 16.98 8.69 31.27
CA GLY A 274 18.10 9.39 31.91
C GLY A 274 18.97 8.53 32.83
N LEU A 275 18.76 7.21 32.85
CA LEU A 275 19.55 6.27 33.65
C LEU A 275 20.81 5.87 32.86
N LYS A 276 21.94 5.72 33.55
CA LYS A 276 23.24 5.33 32.96
C LYS A 276 23.55 3.86 33.28
N PRO A 277 23.06 2.89 32.50
CA PRO A 277 23.25 1.46 32.76
C PRO A 277 24.70 0.99 32.60
N ASP A 278 25.54 1.77 31.91
CA ASP A 278 26.96 1.46 31.66
C ASP A 278 27.91 1.97 32.75
N GLN A 279 27.40 2.32 33.93
CA GLN A 279 28.31 2.34 35.06
C GLN A 279 28.75 0.90 35.25
N LYS A 280 29.97 0.56 34.76
CA LYS A 280 30.76 -0.60 35.18
C LYS A 280 30.40 -0.76 36.64
N THR A 281 29.61 -1.79 36.95
CA THR A 281 28.98 -1.94 38.26
C THR A 281 30.10 -1.66 39.23
N LYS A 282 30.03 -0.54 39.96
CA LYS A 282 30.99 -0.29 41.02
C LYS A 282 30.68 -1.40 41.97
N HIS A 283 31.39 -2.52 41.79
CA HIS A 283 31.24 -3.67 42.64
C HIS A 283 31.39 -3.12 44.04
N ASP A 284 30.58 -3.60 44.96
CA ASP A 284 30.60 -3.10 46.33
C ASP A 284 31.96 -3.43 46.94
N HIS A 285 32.94 -2.55 46.74
CA HIS A 285 34.33 -2.76 47.12
C HIS A 285 34.38 -2.96 48.62
N ALA A 286 33.54 -2.25 49.38
CA ALA A 286 33.44 -2.40 50.83
C ALA A 286 33.03 -3.83 51.20
N ARG A 287 32.01 -4.39 50.54
CA ARG A 287 31.60 -5.78 50.77
C ARG A 287 32.68 -6.79 50.36
N ILE A 288 33.33 -6.62 49.21
CA ILE A 288 34.44 -7.47 48.76
C ILE A 288 35.59 -7.45 49.77
N LEU A 289 35.97 -6.26 50.25
CA LEU A 289 37.05 -6.09 51.22
C LEU A 289 36.69 -6.71 52.58
N LYS A 290 35.45 -6.52 53.06
CA LYS A 290 34.97 -7.13 54.30
C LYS A 290 35.02 -8.67 54.26
N MET A 291 34.61 -9.28 53.14
CA MET A 291 34.67 -10.74 52.97
C MET A 291 36.12 -11.25 52.87
N ALA A 292 37.01 -10.50 52.24
CA ALA A 292 38.43 -10.84 52.17
C ALA A 292 39.12 -10.72 53.55
N GLN A 293 38.79 -9.69 54.34
CA GLN A 293 39.24 -9.54 55.72
C GLN A 293 38.76 -10.68 56.61
N ALA A 294 37.57 -11.24 56.33
CA ALA A 294 37.07 -12.46 56.97
C ALA A 294 37.77 -13.75 56.50
N GLY A 295 38.82 -13.66 55.67
CA GLY A 295 39.62 -14.80 55.23
C GLY A 295 39.09 -15.54 54.00
N MET A 296 37.99 -15.07 53.37
CA MET A 296 37.48 -15.70 52.16
C MET A 296 38.41 -15.46 50.96
N ARG A 297 38.56 -16.47 50.11
CA ARG A 297 39.38 -16.39 48.91
C ARG A 297 38.61 -15.73 47.75
N ALA A 298 39.32 -15.08 46.84
CA ALA A 298 38.72 -14.40 45.68
C ALA A 298 37.72 -15.26 44.87
N PRO A 299 37.97 -16.57 44.64
CA PRO A 299 36.98 -17.44 43.98
C PRO A 299 35.68 -17.59 44.78
N GLN A 300 35.77 -17.75 46.10
CA GLN A 300 34.60 -17.88 46.97
C GLN A 300 33.78 -16.58 46.99
N ILE A 301 34.45 -15.43 47.12
CA ILE A 301 33.82 -14.12 47.05
C ILE A 301 33.15 -13.91 45.68
N GLY A 302 33.80 -14.34 44.60
CA GLY A 302 33.25 -14.27 43.25
C GLY A 302 31.98 -15.09 43.07
N THR A 303 31.96 -16.32 43.58
CA THR A 303 30.77 -17.18 43.57
C THR A 303 29.64 -16.58 44.42
N GLU A 304 29.95 -16.12 45.63
CA GLU A 304 28.95 -15.56 46.56
C GLU A 304 28.31 -14.27 46.03
N LEU A 305 29.09 -13.41 45.37
CA LEU A 305 28.61 -12.12 44.87
C LEU A 305 28.19 -12.15 43.38
N GLY A 306 28.35 -13.28 42.69
CA GLY A 306 28.15 -13.36 41.25
C GLY A 306 29.12 -12.50 40.43
N ILE A 307 30.34 -12.28 40.92
CA ILE A 307 31.38 -11.47 40.29
C ILE A 307 32.49 -12.39 39.76
N ASN A 308 33.06 -12.07 38.59
CA ASN A 308 34.19 -12.84 38.07
C ASN A 308 35.37 -12.80 39.08
N PRO A 309 35.91 -13.95 39.52
CA PRO A 309 37.01 -14.01 40.49
C PRO A 309 38.24 -13.18 40.10
N ARG A 310 38.51 -12.98 38.80
CA ARG A 310 39.59 -12.11 38.31
C ARG A 310 39.36 -10.64 38.66
N VAL A 311 38.11 -10.19 38.58
CA VAL A 311 37.72 -8.81 38.94
C VAL A 311 37.86 -8.63 40.45
N VAL A 312 37.41 -9.60 41.24
CA VAL A 312 37.63 -9.63 42.70
C VAL A 312 39.13 -9.57 43.02
N GLY A 313 39.94 -10.37 42.32
CA GLY A 313 41.40 -10.36 42.43
C GLY A 313 42.02 -8.99 42.15
N ALA A 314 41.61 -8.35 41.05
CA ALA A 314 42.07 -7.01 40.68
C ALA A 314 41.67 -5.95 41.71
N ILE A 315 40.45 -6.03 42.27
CA ILE A 315 39.98 -5.13 43.32
C ILE A 315 40.82 -5.32 44.59
N LEU A 316 41.04 -6.56 45.03
CA LEU A 316 41.82 -6.85 46.22
C LEU A 316 43.29 -6.41 46.07
N HIS A 317 43.90 -6.67 44.90
CA HIS A 317 45.25 -6.20 44.59
C HIS A 317 45.35 -4.67 44.60
N LYS A 318 44.39 -3.97 44.00
CA LYS A 318 44.35 -2.49 43.97
C LYS A 318 44.22 -1.89 45.38
N ASN A 319 43.60 -2.59 46.31
CA ASN A 319 43.44 -2.16 47.70
C ASN A 319 44.52 -2.74 48.64
N GLY A 320 45.59 -3.32 48.10
CA GLY A 320 46.71 -3.82 48.90
C GLY A 320 46.40 -5.03 49.78
N VAL A 321 45.28 -5.72 49.55
CA VAL A 321 44.95 -6.95 50.30
C VAL A 321 45.76 -8.10 49.70
N PRO A 322 46.75 -8.66 50.42
CA PRO A 322 47.57 -9.73 49.89
C PRO A 322 46.69 -10.97 49.72
N GLN A 323 46.59 -11.46 48.48
CA GLN A 323 45.97 -12.75 48.25
C GLN A 323 47.00 -13.84 48.49
N PRO A 324 46.70 -14.83 49.35
CA PRO A 324 47.57 -15.98 49.48
C PRO A 324 47.68 -16.64 48.10
N ARG A 325 48.86 -16.57 47.49
CA ARG A 325 49.15 -17.36 46.29
C ARG A 325 48.85 -18.80 46.65
N PHE A 326 48.06 -19.46 45.83
CA PHE A 326 47.77 -20.87 46.04
C PHE A 326 49.09 -21.64 45.95
N LYS A 327 49.66 -21.98 47.12
CA LYS A 327 50.86 -22.80 47.20
C LYS A 327 50.40 -24.24 47.07
N PHE A 328 50.87 -24.91 46.03
CA PHE A 328 50.70 -26.35 45.91
C PHE A 328 51.60 -27.02 46.93
N ASP A 329 51.07 -27.99 47.66
CA ASP A 329 51.87 -28.87 48.51
C ASP A 329 52.66 -29.83 47.60
N HIS A 330 53.80 -29.34 47.10
CA HIS A 330 54.64 -30.08 46.15
C HIS A 330 55.12 -31.40 46.74
N ALA A 331 55.44 -31.44 48.04
CA ALA A 331 55.90 -32.63 48.72
C ALA A 331 54.81 -33.71 48.73
N ARG A 332 53.56 -33.33 49.06
CA ARG A 332 52.44 -34.27 49.08
C ARG A 332 52.03 -34.74 47.68
N ILE A 333 52.04 -33.85 46.68
CA ILE A 333 51.81 -34.22 45.27
C ILE A 333 52.88 -35.19 44.78
N LEU A 334 54.15 -34.92 45.09
CA LEU A 334 55.28 -35.77 44.73
C LEU A 334 55.18 -37.16 45.39
N GLY A 335 54.91 -37.21 46.70
CA GLY A 335 54.78 -38.48 47.42
C GLY A 335 53.65 -39.36 46.87
N MET A 336 52.50 -38.76 46.53
CA MET A 336 51.41 -39.51 45.89
C MET A 336 51.77 -39.99 44.47
N ALA A 337 52.52 -39.20 43.70
CA ALA A 337 52.97 -39.59 42.37
C ALA A 337 54.00 -40.72 42.42
N GLN A 338 54.94 -40.68 43.36
CA GLN A 338 55.92 -41.74 43.59
C GLN A 338 55.27 -43.05 44.06
N ALA A 339 54.16 -42.95 44.82
CA ALA A 339 53.31 -44.09 45.16
C ALA A 339 52.50 -44.66 43.96
N GLY A 340 52.70 -44.14 42.74
CA GLY A 340 52.06 -44.62 41.52
C GLY A 340 50.64 -44.12 41.29
N ARG A 341 50.14 -43.18 42.10
CA ARG A 341 48.79 -42.63 41.90
C ARG A 341 48.72 -41.82 40.62
N ARG A 342 47.61 -41.96 39.89
CA ARG A 342 47.39 -41.20 38.65
C ARG A 342 47.07 -39.75 38.99
N ALA A 343 47.44 -38.81 38.11
CA ALA A 343 47.20 -37.37 38.34
C ALA A 343 45.74 -37.01 38.65
N ARG A 344 44.76 -37.80 38.15
CA ARG A 344 43.33 -37.64 38.47
C ARG A 344 43.03 -38.00 39.93
N GLU A 345 43.64 -39.05 40.46
CA GLU A 345 43.47 -39.49 41.85
C GLU A 345 44.12 -38.49 42.81
N ILE A 346 45.30 -37.99 42.47
CA ILE A 346 45.99 -36.93 43.23
C ILE A 346 45.13 -35.66 43.28
N ALA A 347 44.57 -35.27 42.13
CA ALA A 347 43.69 -34.12 42.02
C ALA A 347 42.45 -34.26 42.92
N SER A 348 41.79 -35.42 42.87
CA SER A 348 40.62 -35.71 43.71
C SER A 348 40.97 -35.75 45.21
N ALA A 349 42.10 -36.36 45.58
CA ALA A 349 42.51 -36.51 46.97
C ALA A 349 42.91 -35.17 47.62
N LEU A 350 43.44 -34.23 46.84
CA LEU A 350 43.91 -32.93 47.33
C LEU A 350 42.93 -31.78 47.04
N GLY A 351 41.79 -32.05 46.39
CA GLY A 351 40.83 -31.01 46.03
C GLY A 351 41.38 -29.96 45.06
N ILE A 352 42.32 -30.33 44.19
CA ILE A 352 42.95 -29.45 43.20
C ILE A 352 42.65 -29.92 41.78
N SER A 353 42.77 -29.01 40.80
CA SER A 353 42.52 -29.39 39.41
C SER A 353 43.59 -30.36 38.88
N ARG A 354 43.19 -31.29 38.01
CA ARG A 354 44.14 -32.19 37.31
C ARG A 354 45.22 -31.43 36.55
N ALA A 355 44.86 -30.28 35.97
CA ALA A 355 45.81 -29.40 35.27
C ALA A 355 46.88 -28.85 36.23
N SER A 356 46.48 -28.45 37.44
CA SER A 356 47.38 -28.01 38.49
C SER A 356 48.35 -29.10 38.92
N VAL A 357 47.87 -30.33 39.13
CA VAL A 357 48.73 -31.49 39.41
C VAL A 357 49.73 -31.72 38.27
N GLY A 358 49.26 -31.68 37.02
CA GLY A 358 50.11 -31.83 35.85
C GLY A 358 51.19 -30.74 35.72
N TYR A 359 50.83 -29.50 36.04
CA TYR A 359 51.77 -28.37 36.10
C TYR A 359 52.85 -28.60 37.15
N VAL A 360 52.48 -28.96 38.38
CA VAL A 360 53.44 -29.24 39.47
C VAL A 360 54.37 -30.39 39.10
N LEU A 361 53.84 -31.51 38.60
CA LEU A 361 54.65 -32.65 38.16
C LEU A 361 55.57 -32.33 36.98
N ARG A 362 55.20 -31.36 36.13
CA ARG A 362 56.06 -30.87 35.06
C ARG A 362 57.21 -30.04 35.64
N VAL A 363 56.91 -29.09 36.52
CA VAL A 363 57.92 -28.24 37.19
C VAL A 363 58.92 -29.10 37.97
N LEU A 364 58.45 -30.12 38.70
CA LEU A 364 59.33 -31.04 39.44
C LEU A 364 60.26 -31.83 38.50
N ARG A 365 59.76 -32.31 37.36
CA ARG A 365 60.58 -32.98 36.34
C ARG A 365 61.61 -32.06 35.71
N THR A 366 61.25 -30.80 35.42
CA THR A 366 62.19 -29.79 34.92
C THR A 366 63.32 -29.52 35.92
N ASN A 367 63.03 -29.64 37.22
CA ASN A 367 64.03 -29.51 38.30
C ASN A 367 64.79 -30.82 38.59
N GLY A 368 64.72 -31.82 37.72
CA GLY A 368 65.46 -33.09 37.86
C GLY A 368 64.88 -34.08 38.88
N ILE A 369 63.72 -33.80 39.47
CA ILE A 369 63.08 -34.71 40.43
C ILE A 369 62.33 -35.78 39.65
N SER A 370 62.79 -37.03 39.73
CA SER A 370 62.12 -38.16 39.07
C SER A 370 60.74 -38.41 39.68
N THR A 371 59.72 -38.38 38.83
CA THR A 371 58.33 -38.71 39.19
C THR A 371 57.95 -40.12 38.73
N SER A 372 58.86 -40.88 38.10
CA SER A 372 58.61 -42.26 37.69
C SER A 372 58.89 -43.23 38.84
N ARG A 373 58.13 -44.33 38.86
CA ARG A 373 58.33 -45.44 39.79
C ARG A 373 59.70 -46.06 39.46
N SER A 374 60.73 -45.78 40.25
CA SER A 374 62.09 -46.31 40.07
C SER A 374 62.22 -47.81 40.41
N GLY A 375 61.12 -48.57 40.31
CA GLY A 375 61.08 -50.02 40.46
C GLY A 375 60.79 -50.62 39.10
N GLY A 376 61.84 -50.77 38.28
CA GLY A 376 61.83 -51.75 37.20
C GLY A 376 61.61 -53.12 37.83
N ALA A 377 60.64 -53.86 37.31
CA ALA A 377 60.46 -55.27 37.64
C ALA A 377 61.78 -56.00 37.34
N SER A 378 62.42 -56.52 38.38
CA SER A 378 63.35 -57.64 38.29
C SER A 378 62.57 -58.89 38.66
#